data_AF-B4MW23-F1
#
_entry.id   AF-B4MW23-F1
#
_cell.length_a   1.000
_cell.length_b   1.000
_cell.length_c   1.000
_cell.angle_alpha   90.00
_cell.angle_beta   90.00
_cell.angle_gamma   90.00
#
_symmetry.space_group_name_H-M   'P 1'
#
loop_
_entity.id
_entity.type
_entity.pdbx_description
1 polymer ?
#
loop_
_entity_poly.entity_id
_entity_poly.type
_entity_poly.pdbx_seq_one_letter_code
_entity_poly.pdbx_strand_id
1 'polypeptide(L)'
;MGGKSYYCDYCCCFMKNDINVRKLHNAGMLHTAAKVTYMQRFENPAQILKKERLKKPCRRFFSGYCQFQLFCNYGHYSPEDIKRLEKIGNESAKKRSS
;
A
#
# COMPACT_ATOMS: atom_id res chain seq x y z
N MET A 1 12.55 19.59 -30.02
CA MET A 1 13.36 19.30 -28.82
C MET A 1 12.58 18.39 -27.89
N GLY A 2 12.84 17.09 -27.91
CA GLY A 2 12.21 16.12 -27.02
C GLY A 2 12.89 16.12 -25.65
N GLY A 3 12.36 16.89 -24.70
CA GLY A 3 12.81 16.82 -23.31
C GLY A 3 12.60 15.39 -22.78
N LYS A 4 13.62 14.83 -22.11
CA LYS A 4 13.56 13.47 -21.53
C LYS A 4 12.30 13.31 -20.68
N SER A 5 11.47 12.31 -20.95
CA SER A 5 10.27 11.99 -20.16
C SER A 5 10.63 11.70 -18.70
N TYR A 6 9.74 12.05 -17.77
CA TYR A 6 9.85 11.69 -16.36
C TYR A 6 9.12 10.36 -16.13
N TYR A 7 9.76 9.42 -15.45
CA TYR A 7 9.15 8.16 -15.04
C TYR A 7 8.83 8.19 -13.55
N CYS A 8 7.59 7.85 -13.18
CA CYS A 8 7.21 7.66 -11.79
C CYS A 8 7.32 6.18 -11.43
N ASP A 9 8.19 5.85 -10.47
CA ASP A 9 8.39 4.48 -10.01
C ASP A 9 7.16 3.90 -9.29
N TYR A 10 6.45 4.71 -8.50
CA TYR A 10 5.23 4.28 -7.81
C TYR A 10 4.10 3.93 -8.78
N CYS A 11 3.89 4.77 -9.80
CA CYS A 11 2.78 4.62 -10.75
C CYS A 11 3.16 3.84 -12.02
N CYS A 12 4.43 3.49 -12.18
CA CYS A 12 5.00 2.82 -13.35
C CYS A 12 4.62 3.47 -14.68
N CYS A 13 4.62 4.81 -14.74
CA CYS A 13 4.18 5.54 -15.93
C CYS A 13 5.13 6.68 -16.32
N PHE A 14 5.15 6.98 -17.63
CA PHE A 14 5.89 8.11 -18.18
C PHE A 14 4.98 9.34 -18.30
N MET A 15 5.55 10.50 -18.02
CA MET A 15 4.89 11.79 -18.09
C MET A 15 5.87 12.86 -18.58
N LYS A 16 5.33 13.99 -19.02
CA LYS A 16 6.13 15.14 -19.42
C LYS A 16 7.03 15.56 -18.24
N ASN A 17 8.31 15.75 -18.52
CA ASN A 17 9.27 16.23 -17.51
C ASN A 17 9.15 17.74 -17.32
N ASP A 18 8.01 18.13 -16.78
CA ASP A 18 7.64 19.48 -16.41
C ASP A 18 7.36 19.50 -14.90
N ILE A 19 7.72 20.59 -14.22
CA ILE A 19 7.61 20.66 -12.77
C ILE A 19 6.15 20.74 -12.31
N ASN A 20 5.28 21.42 -13.06
CA ASN A 20 3.86 21.55 -12.73
C ASN A 20 3.13 20.24 -12.98
N VAL A 21 3.45 19.54 -14.07
CA VAL A 21 2.94 18.18 -14.36
C VAL A 21 3.34 17.21 -13.25
N ARG A 22 4.61 17.26 -12.79
CA ARG A 22 5.08 16.43 -11.67
C ARG A 22 4.37 16.74 -10.36
N LYS A 23 4.17 18.02 -10.03
CA LYS A 23 3.43 18.41 -8.82
C LYS A 23 1.98 17.93 -8.85
N LEU A 24 1.29 18.12 -9.99
CA LEU A 24 -0.09 17.67 -10.16
C LEU A 24 -0.22 16.15 -10.03
N HIS A 25 0.69 15.40 -10.70
CA HIS A 25 0.74 13.95 -10.59
C HIS A 25 0.95 13.48 -9.14
N ASN A 26 1.95 14.06 -8.44
CA ASN A 26 2.28 13.68 -7.06
C ASN A 26 1.15 14.00 -6.07
N ALA A 27 0.36 15.04 -6.33
CA ALA A 27 -0.83 15.38 -5.54
C ALA A 27 -2.05 14.52 -5.89
N GLY A 28 -1.99 13.73 -6.96
CA GLY A 28 -3.08 12.87 -7.41
C GLY A 28 -3.37 11.74 -6.43
N MET A 29 -4.65 11.38 -6.33
CA MET A 29 -5.10 10.26 -5.49
C MET A 29 -4.42 8.94 -5.90
N LEU A 30 -4.30 8.67 -7.20
CA LEU A 30 -3.67 7.43 -7.69
C LEU A 30 -2.20 7.33 -7.29
N HIS A 31 -1.43 8.42 -7.39
CA HIS A 31 -0.04 8.45 -6.94
C HIS A 31 0.07 8.24 -5.43
N THR A 32 -0.81 8.90 -4.67
CA THR A 32 -0.88 8.74 -3.21
C THR A 32 -1.16 7.27 -2.85
N ALA A 33 -2.08 6.61 -3.57
CA ALA A 33 -2.36 5.18 -3.44
C ALA A 33 -1.11 4.34 -3.64
N ALA A 34 -0.47 4.54 -4.79
CA ALA A 34 0.64 3.73 -5.24
C ALA A 34 1.83 3.88 -4.30
N LYS A 35 2.10 5.11 -3.84
CA LYS A 35 3.12 5.41 -2.85
C LYS A 35 2.83 4.72 -1.51
N VAL A 36 1.61 4.83 -0.97
CA VAL A 36 1.24 4.16 0.30
C VAL A 36 1.37 2.64 0.17
N THR A 37 0.90 2.08 -0.94
CA THR A 37 1.00 0.64 -1.25
C THR A 37 2.45 0.16 -1.24
N TYR A 38 3.32 0.92 -1.90
CA TYR A 38 4.73 0.61 -1.97
C TYR A 38 5.39 0.70 -0.59
N MET A 39 5.08 1.77 0.18
CA MET A 39 5.62 1.98 1.53
C MET A 39 5.14 0.93 2.54
N GLN A 40 3.92 0.41 2.42
CA GLN A 40 3.39 -0.65 3.29
C GLN A 40 4.26 -1.91 3.28
N ARG A 41 5.00 -2.19 2.21
CA ARG A 41 5.93 -3.34 2.14
C ARG A 41 7.12 -3.21 3.10
N PHE A 42 7.44 -1.99 3.50
CA PHE A 42 8.52 -1.67 4.44
C PHE A 42 7.98 -1.37 5.86
N GLU A 43 6.66 -1.25 6.03
CA GLU A 43 6.06 -1.12 7.35
C GLU A 43 6.26 -2.41 8.17
N ASN A 44 6.47 -2.23 9.47
CA ASN A 44 6.65 -3.38 10.36
C ASN A 44 5.37 -4.24 10.37
N PRO A 45 5.46 -5.56 10.15
CA PRO A 45 4.30 -6.44 10.10
C PRO A 45 3.46 -6.39 11.39
N ALA A 46 4.08 -6.15 12.55
CA ALA A 46 3.36 -5.99 13.82
C ALA A 46 2.53 -4.69 13.87
N GLN A 47 3.01 -3.61 13.25
CA GLN A 47 2.26 -2.35 13.16
C GLN A 47 1.09 -2.47 12.19
N ILE A 48 1.30 -3.12 11.04
CA ILE A 48 0.23 -3.42 10.07
C ILE A 48 -0.84 -4.26 10.76
N LEU A 49 -0.46 -5.35 11.43
CA LEU A 49 -1.37 -6.22 12.16
C LEU A 49 -2.20 -5.46 13.20
N LYS A 50 -1.57 -4.57 13.98
CA LYS A 50 -2.26 -3.75 14.98
C LYS A 50 -3.31 -2.83 14.34
N LYS A 51 -2.97 -2.19 13.21
CA LYS A 51 -3.89 -1.32 12.46
C LYS A 51 -5.05 -2.13 11.88
N GLU A 52 -4.76 -3.27 11.24
CA GLU A 52 -5.76 -4.09 10.57
C GLU A 52 -6.71 -4.80 11.54
N ARG A 53 -6.23 -5.21 12.72
CA ARG A 53 -7.09 -5.78 13.78
C ARG A 53 -8.17 -4.83 14.28
N LEU A 54 -7.94 -3.52 14.19
CA LEU A 54 -8.91 -2.50 14.60
C LEU A 54 -9.94 -2.21 13.50
N LYS A 55 -9.69 -2.63 12.26
CA LYS A 55 -10.61 -2.41 11.14
C LYS A 55 -11.70 -3.48 11.12
N LYS A 56 -12.93 -3.05 10.86
CA LYS A 56 -14.04 -3.97 10.56
C LYS A 56 -13.79 -4.63 9.19
N PRO A 57 -14.19 -5.90 8.99
CA PRO A 57 -13.99 -6.59 7.70
C PRO A 57 -14.79 -5.93 6.57
N CYS A 58 -14.16 -5.80 5.41
CA CYS A 58 -14.78 -5.20 4.24
C CYS A 58 -15.74 -6.17 3.53
N ARG A 59 -17.05 -6.02 3.75
CA ARG A 59 -18.06 -6.87 3.09
C ARG A 59 -17.93 -6.89 1.56
N ARG A 60 -17.60 -5.74 0.95
CA ARG A 60 -17.45 -5.62 -0.51
C ARG A 60 -16.28 -6.42 -1.05
N PHE A 61 -15.15 -6.37 -0.35
CA PHE A 61 -13.97 -7.16 -0.70
C PHE A 61 -14.26 -8.65 -0.62
N PHE A 62 -14.86 -9.09 0.49
CA PHE A 62 -15.25 -10.50 0.68
C PHE A 62 -16.41 -10.95 -0.21
N SER A 63 -17.14 -10.03 -0.85
CA SER A 63 -18.13 -10.33 -1.89
C SER A 63 -17.53 -10.41 -3.30
N GLY A 64 -16.22 -10.20 -3.45
CA GLY A 64 -15.49 -10.40 -4.71
C GLY A 64 -14.79 -9.15 -5.25
N TYR A 65 -15.23 -7.93 -4.89
CA TYR A 65 -14.56 -6.72 -5.38
C TYR A 65 -14.82 -5.49 -4.48
N CYS A 66 -13.73 -4.85 -4.04
CA CYS A 66 -13.78 -3.55 -3.37
C CYS A 66 -13.15 -2.48 -4.27
N GLN A 67 -13.95 -1.56 -4.80
CA GLN A 67 -13.44 -0.45 -5.64
C GLN A 67 -12.44 0.46 -4.91
N PHE A 68 -12.48 0.51 -3.58
CA PHE A 68 -11.59 1.35 -2.79
C PHE A 68 -10.22 0.72 -2.58
N GLN A 69 -10.06 -0.58 -2.84
CA GLN A 69 -8.79 -1.29 -2.74
C GLN A 69 -8.06 -0.93 -1.44
N LEU A 70 -6.88 -0.31 -1.53
CA LEU A 70 -6.04 0.05 -0.39
C LEU A 70 -6.47 1.34 0.34
N PHE A 71 -7.40 2.09 -0.22
CA PHE A 71 -8.09 3.22 0.45
C PHE A 71 -9.33 2.77 1.23
N CYS A 72 -9.60 1.47 1.28
CA CYS A 72 -10.72 1.01 2.07
C CYS A 72 -10.43 1.26 3.56
N ASN A 73 -11.36 1.93 4.23
CA ASN A 73 -11.32 2.10 5.70
C ASN A 73 -11.59 0.78 6.44
N TYR A 74 -11.94 -0.28 5.72
CA TYR A 74 -12.24 -1.61 6.22
C TYR A 74 -11.08 -2.57 5.93
N GLY A 75 -10.93 -3.60 6.76
CA GLY A 75 -9.89 -4.62 6.62
C GLY A 75 -10.18 -5.54 5.45
N HIS A 76 -9.17 -5.77 4.61
CA HIS A 76 -9.20 -6.74 3.50
C HIS A 76 -8.48 -8.05 3.87
N TYR A 77 -8.29 -8.31 5.16
CA TYR A 77 -7.61 -9.49 5.67
C TYR A 77 -8.62 -10.47 6.22
N SER A 78 -8.55 -11.71 5.75
CA SER A 78 -9.28 -12.82 6.35
C SER A 78 -8.68 -13.14 7.72
N PRO A 79 -9.42 -13.81 8.61
CA PRO A 79 -8.86 -14.29 9.88
C PRO A 79 -7.63 -15.20 9.67
N GLU A 80 -7.55 -15.92 8.55
CA GLU A 80 -6.38 -16.70 8.16
C GLU A 80 -5.18 -15.84 7.76
N ASP A 81 -5.42 -14.74 7.03
CA ASP A 81 -4.37 -13.78 6.66
C ASP A 81 -3.80 -13.08 7.90
N ILE A 82 -4.66 -12.73 8.87
CA ILE A 82 -4.25 -12.17 10.17
C ILE A 82 -3.34 -13.15 10.92
N LYS A 83 -3.69 -14.45 10.97
CA LYS A 83 -2.83 -15.48 11.58
C LYS A 83 -1.49 -15.63 10.87
N ARG A 84 -1.48 -15.55 9.54
CA ARG A 84 -0.25 -15.59 8.74
C ARG A 84 0.64 -14.39 9.04
N LEU A 85 0.07 -13.18 9.10
CA LEU A 85 0.78 -11.95 9.48
C LEU A 85 1.37 -12.04 10.89
N GLU A 86 0.65 -12.62 11.86
CA GLU A 86 1.16 -12.86 13.22
C GLU A 86 2.41 -13.73 13.23
N LYS A 87 2.38 -14.82 12.45
CA LYS A 87 3.53 -15.74 12.35
C LYS A 87 4.76 -15.02 11.78
N ILE A 88 4.57 -14.27 10.68
CA ILE A 88 5.64 -13.48 10.05
C ILE A 88 6.20 -12.43 11.02
N GLY A 89 5.32 -11.73 11.75
CA GLY A 89 5.74 -10.74 12.75
C GLY A 89 6.61 -11.34 13.86
N ASN A 90 6.24 -12.52 14.35
CA ASN A 90 6.99 -13.24 15.38
C ASN A 90 8.35 -13.75 14.86
N GLU A 91 8.40 -14.27 13.62
CA GLU A 91 9.65 -14.68 12.97
C GLU A 91 10.60 -13.51 12.71
N SER A 92 10.05 -12.35 12.35
CA SER A 92 10.80 -11.10 12.13
C SER A 92 11.45 -10.58 13.42
N ALA A 93 10.80 -10.80 14.57
CA ALA A 93 11.34 -10.44 15.88
C ALA A 93 12.51 -11.36 16.27
N LYS A 94 12.39 -12.68 16.05
CA LYS A 94 13.47 -13.64 16.34
C LYS A 94 14.76 -13.37 15.56
N LYS A 95 14.66 -13.00 14.28
CA LYS A 95 15.84 -12.70 13.44
C LYS A 95 16.61 -11.43 13.84
N ARG A 96 16.03 -10.55 14.65
CA ARG A 96 16.70 -9.34 15.17
C ARG A 96 17.36 -9.55 16.54
N SER A 97 17.16 -10.74 17.14
CA SER A 97 17.70 -11.11 18.45
C SER A 97 18.79 -12.20 18.35
N SER A 98 19.27 -12.52 17.14
CA SER A 98 20.40 -13.41 16.87
C SER A 98 21.44 -12.71 16.02
#